data_AF-X1S525-F1
#
_entry.id   AF-X1S525-F1
#
_cell.length_a   1.000
_cell.length_b   1.000
_cell.length_c   1.000
_cell.angle_alpha   90.00
_cell.angle_beta   90.00
_cell.angle_gamma   90.00
#
_symmetry.space_group_name_H-M   'P 1'
#
loop_
_entity.id
_entity.type
_entity.pdbx_description
1 polymer ?
#
loop_
_entity_poly.entity_id
_entity_poly.type
_entity_poly.pdbx_seq_one_letter_code
_entity_poly.pdbx_strand_id
1 'polypeptide(L)'
;ADEILPIALQIPGFDWVSAEPLLEEIDFQPYCDDIKWFVLGCESGQKRRHISLENFSQTLCSIDAPPAKTFIKQIEINGKVSHNPDEWPEWAKVREQLT
;
A
#
# COMPACT_ATOMS: atom_id res chain seq x y z
N ALA A 1 3.19 9.54 8.78
CA ALA A 1 3.68 9.62 7.39
C ALA A 1 3.41 11.00 6.80
N ASP A 2 2.29 11.59 7.18
CA ASP A 2 1.67 12.78 6.61
C ASP A 2 2.52 14.04 6.63
N GLU A 3 3.38 14.23 7.63
CA GLU A 3 4.24 15.43 7.71
C GLU A 3 5.46 15.36 6.78
N ILE A 4 5.92 14.16 6.41
CA ILE A 4 7.16 13.95 5.65
C ILE A 4 6.89 13.83 4.15
N LEU A 5 5.76 13.24 3.76
CA LEU A 5 5.39 13.03 2.35
C LEU A 5 5.40 14.33 1.53
N PRO A 6 4.81 15.46 1.97
CA PRO A 6 4.84 16.72 1.22
C PRO A 6 6.25 17.27 0.99
N ILE A 7 7.20 16.96 1.89
CA ILE A 7 8.59 17.39 1.78
C ILE A 7 9.35 16.46 0.84
N ALA A 8 9.14 15.14 0.96
CA ALA A 8 9.80 14.14 0.13
C ALA A 8 9.43 14.28 -1.34
N LEU A 9 8.15 14.55 -1.65
CA LEU A 9 7.65 14.74 -3.03
C LEU A 9 8.24 15.98 -3.74
N GLN A 10 8.89 16.90 -3.01
CA GLN A 10 9.62 18.02 -3.62
C GLN A 10 10.99 17.59 -4.17
N ILE A 11 11.48 16.40 -3.84
CA ILE A 11 12.77 15.89 -4.27
C ILE A 11 12.63 15.29 -5.68
N PRO A 12 13.36 15.78 -6.69
CA PRO A 12 13.32 15.22 -8.03
C PRO A 12 13.63 13.71 -8.04
N GLY A 13 12.75 12.92 -8.66
CA GLY A 13 12.88 11.46 -8.73
C GLY A 13 12.29 10.71 -7.54
N PHE A 14 11.67 11.42 -6.58
CA PHE A 14 10.90 10.81 -5.51
C PHE A 14 9.40 10.80 -5.88
N ASP A 15 9.01 9.85 -6.73
CA ASP A 15 7.63 9.66 -7.20
C ASP A 15 7.04 8.30 -6.79
N TRP A 16 7.57 7.72 -5.71
CA TRP A 16 7.10 6.45 -5.16
C TRP A 16 7.12 6.44 -3.63
N VAL A 17 6.23 5.67 -3.03
CA VAL A 17 6.10 5.52 -1.57
C VAL A 17 6.08 4.05 -1.20
N SER A 18 6.79 3.70 -0.13
CA SER A 18 6.65 2.42 0.55
C SER A 18 5.95 2.62 1.88
N ALA A 19 4.78 2.00 2.03
CA ALA A 19 4.04 1.92 3.28
C ALA A 19 4.20 0.51 3.86
N GLU A 20 5.41 0.21 4.34
CA GLU A 20 5.77 -1.08 4.92
C GLU A 20 6.53 -0.90 6.25
N PRO A 21 6.06 -1.48 7.37
CA PRO A 21 4.77 -2.16 7.50
C PRO A 21 3.59 -1.18 7.50
N LEU A 22 2.53 -1.53 6.79
CA LEU A 22 1.22 -0.89 6.94
C LEU A 22 0.56 -1.45 8.22
N LEU A 23 0.28 -0.56 9.16
CA LEU A 23 -0.23 -0.90 10.50
C LEU A 23 -1.65 -0.39 10.74
N GLU A 24 -2.03 0.62 9.99
CA GLU A 24 -3.31 1.32 10.06
C GLU A 24 -3.67 1.82 8.66
N GLU A 25 -4.88 2.36 8.53
CA GLU A 25 -5.29 3.05 7.31
C GLU A 25 -4.43 4.29 7.10
N ILE A 26 -3.97 4.50 5.86
CA ILE A 26 -3.33 5.75 5.45
C ILE A 26 -4.12 6.30 4.27
N ASP A 27 -4.59 7.54 4.39
CA ASP A 27 -5.23 8.24 3.28
C ASP A 27 -4.16 8.84 2.34
N PHE A 28 -3.98 8.21 1.18
CA PHE A 28 -3.08 8.68 0.14
C PHE A 28 -3.77 9.58 -0.90
N GLN A 29 -5.09 9.80 -0.80
CA GLN A 29 -5.84 10.60 -1.77
C GLN A 29 -5.19 11.98 -2.03
N PRO A 30 -4.65 12.71 -1.03
CA PRO A 30 -4.02 14.02 -1.27
C PRO A 30 -2.73 13.97 -2.12
N TYR A 31 -2.15 12.79 -2.33
CA TYR A 31 -0.83 12.62 -2.94
C TYR A 31 -0.85 11.77 -4.23
N CYS A 32 -2.01 11.28 -4.66
CA CYS A 32 -2.11 10.35 -5.79
C CYS A 32 -1.71 10.96 -7.15
N ASP A 33 -1.80 12.29 -7.29
CA ASP A 33 -1.36 12.97 -8.51
C ASP A 33 0.19 13.07 -8.61
N ASP A 34 0.88 13.04 -7.47
CA ASP A 34 2.33 13.20 -7.37
C ASP A 34 3.08 11.85 -7.25
N ILE A 35 2.40 10.82 -6.74
CA ILE A 35 2.98 9.49 -6.54
C ILE A 35 2.58 8.55 -7.69
N LYS A 36 3.58 8.04 -8.40
CA LYS A 36 3.40 7.06 -9.48
C LYS A 36 3.40 5.61 -9.00
N TRP A 37 4.05 5.32 -7.88
CA TRP A 37 4.16 3.95 -7.36
C TRP A 37 3.95 3.86 -5.85
N PHE A 38 3.15 2.90 -5.44
CA PHE A 38 2.93 2.53 -4.05
C PHE A 38 3.38 1.09 -3.82
N VAL A 39 4.19 0.87 -2.79
CA VAL A 39 4.57 -0.45 -2.29
C VAL A 39 3.93 -0.64 -0.93
N LEU A 40 3.02 -1.61 -0.82
CA LEU A 40 2.24 -1.85 0.39
C LEU A 40 2.52 -3.25 0.95
N GLY A 41 2.54 -3.39 2.27
CA GLY A 41 2.67 -4.68 2.91
C GLY A 41 2.47 -4.63 4.41
N CYS A 42 1.80 -5.63 4.99
CA CYS A 42 1.62 -5.73 6.44
C CYS A 42 2.96 -6.03 7.16
N GLU A 43 3.01 -5.96 8.49
CA GLU A 43 4.20 -6.37 9.25
C GLU A 43 4.42 -7.89 9.21
N SER A 44 5.67 -8.35 9.14
CA SER A 44 6.04 -9.77 9.17
C SER A 44 6.54 -10.22 10.55
N GLY A 45 6.53 -11.54 10.80
CA GLY A 45 7.12 -12.14 11.99
C GLY A 45 6.11 -12.56 13.07
N GLN A 46 6.60 -13.24 14.11
CA GLN A 46 5.75 -13.84 15.16
C GLN A 46 5.13 -12.80 16.11
N LYS A 47 5.75 -11.62 16.24
CA LYS A 47 5.28 -10.49 17.08
C LYS A 47 4.78 -9.31 16.24
N ARG A 48 4.38 -9.57 14.99
CA ARG A 48 3.86 -8.53 14.10
C ARG A 48 2.63 -7.88 14.73
N ARG A 49 2.46 -6.60 14.46
CA ARG A 49 1.21 -5.88 14.67
C ARG A 49 0.25 -6.24 13.55
N HIS A 50 -1.01 -6.40 13.93
CA HIS A 50 -2.08 -6.76 13.01
C HIS A 50 -2.62 -5.52 12.32
N ILE A 51 -2.90 -5.65 11.03
CA ILE A 51 -3.74 -4.72 10.28
C ILE A 51 -4.95 -5.50 9.77
N SER A 52 -6.14 -4.91 9.84
CA SER A 52 -7.34 -5.50 9.27
C SER A 52 -7.29 -5.45 7.74
N LEU A 53 -7.89 -6.44 7.07
CA LEU A 53 -8.07 -6.40 5.61
C LEU A 53 -8.90 -5.18 5.18
N GLU A 54 -9.80 -4.71 6.04
CA GLU A 54 -10.60 -3.50 5.83
C GLU A 54 -9.72 -2.25 5.72
N ASN A 55 -8.87 -1.97 6.71
CA ASN A 55 -7.98 -0.80 6.71
C ASN A 55 -6.99 -0.86 5.54
N PHE A 56 -6.51 -2.08 5.22
CA PHE A 56 -5.66 -2.29 4.06
C PHE A 56 -6.40 -1.95 2.75
N SER A 57 -7.65 -2.42 2.61
CA SER A 57 -8.47 -2.14 1.43
C SER A 57 -8.82 -0.65 1.30
N GLN A 58 -9.10 0.06 2.41
CA GLN A 58 -9.35 1.51 2.41
C GLN A 58 -8.14 2.30 1.94
N THR A 59 -6.93 1.91 2.40
CA THR A 59 -5.68 2.48 1.91
C THR A 59 -5.54 2.29 0.40
N LEU A 60 -5.85 1.12 -0.14
CA LEU A 60 -5.86 0.86 -1.60
C LEU A 60 -6.90 1.68 -2.36
N CYS A 61 -8.12 1.80 -1.84
CA CYS A 61 -9.18 2.59 -2.45
C CYS A 61 -8.76 4.07 -2.58
N SER A 62 -8.01 4.61 -1.62
CA SER A 62 -7.49 5.98 -1.72
C SER A 62 -6.48 6.17 -2.86
N ILE A 63 -5.92 5.07 -3.40
CA ILE A 63 -4.89 5.05 -4.46
C ILE A 63 -5.50 4.84 -5.87
N ASP A 64 -6.81 4.59 -6.01
CA ASP A 64 -7.48 4.19 -7.26
C ASP A 64 -7.56 5.28 -8.37
N ALA A 65 -6.67 6.27 -8.34
CA ALA A 65 -6.53 7.32 -9.33
C ALA A 65 -5.32 7.04 -10.26
N PRO A 66 -5.54 6.93 -11.59
CA PRO A 66 -4.43 6.95 -12.56
C PRO A 66 -3.60 8.23 -12.41
N PRO A 67 -2.26 8.19 -12.51
CA PRO A 67 -1.42 7.09 -13.00
C PRO A 67 -0.83 6.18 -11.90
N ALA A 68 -1.34 6.23 -10.66
CA ALA A 68 -0.76 5.50 -9.54
C ALA A 68 -0.78 3.97 -9.76
N LYS A 69 0.37 3.34 -9.57
CA LYS A 69 0.54 1.88 -9.63
C LYS A 69 0.77 1.35 -8.23
N THR A 70 0.13 0.23 -7.89
CA THR A 70 0.31 -0.40 -6.57
C THR A 70 0.95 -1.77 -6.72
N PHE A 71 1.95 -2.04 -5.88
CA PHE A 71 2.52 -3.36 -5.66
C PHE A 71 2.28 -3.78 -4.22
N ILE A 72 1.57 -4.90 -4.03
CA ILE A 72 1.31 -5.47 -2.71
C ILE A 72 2.28 -6.62 -2.46
N LYS A 73 3.12 -6.49 -1.43
CA LYS A 73 4.17 -7.46 -1.11
C LYS A 73 3.67 -8.62 -0.24
N GLN A 74 2.82 -8.31 0.73
CA GLN A 74 2.26 -9.28 1.67
C GLN A 74 1.03 -8.70 2.37
N ILE A 75 0.03 -9.53 2.62
CA ILE A 75 -1.15 -9.18 3.42
C ILE A 75 -1.43 -10.21 4.49
N GLU A 76 -2.13 -9.80 5.54
CA GLU A 76 -2.58 -10.70 6.59
C GLU A 76 -3.98 -11.24 6.28
N ILE A 77 -4.09 -12.57 6.14
CA ILE A 77 -5.33 -13.28 5.90
C ILE A 77 -5.56 -14.26 7.05
N ASN A 78 -6.66 -14.08 7.79
CA ASN A 78 -7.05 -14.97 8.89
C ASN A 78 -5.92 -15.20 9.91
N GLY A 79 -5.19 -14.15 10.30
CA GLY A 79 -4.11 -14.29 11.27
C GLY A 79 -2.80 -14.85 10.69
N LYS A 80 -2.65 -14.97 9.37
CA LYS A 80 -1.44 -15.44 8.70
C LYS A 80 -0.99 -14.46 7.63
N VAL A 81 0.31 -14.17 7.61
CA VAL A 81 0.91 -13.39 6.53
C VAL A 81 0.98 -14.27 5.28
N SER A 82 0.41 -13.80 4.18
CA SER A 82 0.47 -14.43 2.87
C SER A 82 1.29 -13.57 1.92
N HIS A 83 2.20 -14.23 1.19
CA HIS A 83 2.97 -13.67 0.07
C HIS A 83 2.45 -14.15 -1.29
N ASN A 84 1.38 -14.95 -1.29
CA ASN A 84 0.86 -15.62 -2.47
C ASN A 84 -0.43 -14.93 -2.94
N PRO A 85 -0.41 -14.16 -4.04
CA PRO A 85 -1.60 -13.46 -4.53
C PRO A 85 -2.79 -14.35 -4.85
N ASP A 86 -2.58 -15.64 -5.10
CA ASP A 86 -3.68 -16.57 -5.37
C ASP A 86 -4.53 -16.87 -4.11
N GLU A 87 -3.99 -16.59 -2.91
CA GLU A 87 -4.70 -16.70 -1.63
C GLU A 87 -5.47 -15.42 -1.27
N TRP A 88 -5.24 -14.33 -2.02
CA TRP A 88 -5.69 -12.99 -1.65
C TRP A 88 -7.10 -12.69 -2.16
N PRO A 89 -7.84 -11.78 -1.52
CA PRO A 89 -9.09 -11.26 -2.07
C PRO A 89 -8.84 -10.52 -3.38
N GLU A 90 -9.86 -10.46 -4.25
CA GLU A 90 -9.71 -9.96 -5.62
C GLU A 90 -9.14 -8.54 -5.70
N TRP A 91 -9.55 -7.65 -4.80
CA TRP A 91 -9.04 -6.28 -4.71
C TRP A 91 -7.54 -6.20 -4.41
N ALA A 92 -6.95 -7.23 -3.80
CA ALA A 92 -5.54 -7.28 -3.45
C ALA A 92 -4.69 -7.95 -4.54
N LYS A 93 -5.29 -8.53 -5.59
CA LYS A 93 -4.54 -9.18 -6.67
C LYS A 93 -3.96 -8.17 -7.69
N VAL A 94 -3.49 -7.02 -7.19
CA VAL A 94 -2.88 -5.98 -8.00
C VAL A 94 -1.49 -6.44 -8.42
N ARG A 95 -1.33 -6.84 -9.68
CA ARG A 95 -0.06 -7.35 -10.22
C ARG A 95 0.72 -6.30 -11.01
N GLU A 96 0.02 -5.36 -11.65
CA GLU A 96 0.53 -4.20 -12.37
C GLU A 96 -0.65 -3.59 -13.16
N GLN A 97 -1.09 -2.36 -12.87
CA GLN A 97 -1.87 -1.60 -13.87
C GLN A 97 -0.87 -0.89 -14.80
N LEU A 98 -0.24 -1.64 -15.70
CA LEU A 98 0.48 -1.05 -16.83
C LEU A 98 -0.56 -0.62 -17.87
N THR A 99 -1.16 0.55 -17.67
CA THR A 99 -1.78 1.29 -18.78
C THR A 99 -0.74 2.11 -19.53
#